data_AF-A0A968NYC7-F1
#
_entry.id   AF-A0A968NYC7-F1
#
_cell.length_a   1.000
_cell.length_b   1.000
_cell.length_c   1.000
_cell.angle_alpha   90.00
_cell.angle_beta   90.00
_cell.angle_gamma   90.00
#
_symmetry.space_group_name_H-M   'P 1'
#
loop_
_entity.id
_entity.type
_entity.pdbx_description
1 polymer ?
#
loop_
_entity_poly.entity_id
_entity_poly.type
_entity_poly.pdbx_seq_one_letter_code
_entity_poly.pdbx_strand_id
1 'polypeptide(L)' 'MSRFRQKPCDRCQQIAPTLFRVQHDDSLTWIFVCPDCWQMVSENNPHYVYGGTWKAKKRH' A
#
# COMPACT_ATOMS: atom_id res chain seq x y z
N MET A 1 -14.09 21.42 0.95
CA MET A 1 -14.16 20.13 1.68
C MET A 1 -13.06 19.21 1.17
N SER A 2 -12.15 18.72 2.02
CA SER A 2 -11.12 17.75 1.59
C SER A 2 -11.79 16.42 1.23
N ARG A 3 -11.67 15.97 -0.02
CA ARG A 3 -12.21 14.69 -0.47
C ARG A 3 -11.42 13.53 0.16
N PHE A 4 -12.04 12.79 1.07
CA PHE A 4 -11.45 11.57 1.62
C PHE A 4 -11.58 10.47 0.57
N ARG A 5 -10.45 10.01 0.02
CA ARG A 5 -10.46 8.90 -0.94
C ARG A 5 -10.40 7.61 -0.13
N GLN A 6 -11.26 6.65 -0.46
CA GLN A 6 -11.21 5.31 0.09
C GLN A 6 -10.58 4.40 -0.98
N LYS A 7 -9.58 3.62 -0.58
CA LYS A 7 -8.99 2.57 -1.41
C LYS A 7 -8.77 1.35 -0.49
N PRO A 8 -9.18 0.14 -0.91
CA PRO A 8 -8.90 -1.07 -0.15
C PRO A 8 -7.44 -1.50 -0.33
N CYS A 9 -6.92 -2.23 0.65
CA CYS A 9 -5.68 -2.98 0.55
C CYS A 9 -5.86 -4.15 -0.43
N ASP A 10 -4.94 -4.34 -1.37
CA ASP A 10 -5.04 -5.42 -2.36
C ASP A 10 -4.93 -6.82 -1.71
N ARG A 11 -4.30 -6.94 -0.52
CA ARG A 11 -4.16 -8.22 0.21
C ARG A 11 -5.32 -8.55 1.14
N CYS A 12 -5.72 -7.61 2.01
CA CYS A 12 -6.74 -7.86 3.05
C CYS A 12 -8.08 -7.19 2.78
N GLN A 13 -8.19 -6.42 1.69
CA GLN A 13 -9.39 -5.67 1.28
C GLN A 13 -9.90 -4.63 2.31
N GLN A 14 -9.14 -4.39 3.39
CA GLN A 14 -9.46 -3.37 4.38
C GLN A 14 -9.16 -1.96 3.85
N ILE A 15 -10.04 -1.02 4.17
CA ILE A 15 -9.84 0.40 3.84
C ILE A 15 -8.90 1.00 4.88
N ALA A 16 -7.77 1.55 4.43
CA ALA A 16 -6.82 2.23 5.29
C ALA A 16 -6.64 3.70 4.87
N PRO A 17 -6.40 4.62 5.82
CA PRO A 17 -6.12 6.03 5.49
C PRO A 17 -4.77 6.21 4.78
N THR A 18 -3.89 5.22 4.90
CA THR A 18 -2.57 5.18 4.27
C THR A 18 -2.37 3.80 3.66
N LEU A 19 -1.89 3.77 2.42
CA LEU A 19 -1.51 2.55 1.72
C LEU A 19 -0.11 2.72 1.14
N PHE A 20 0.67 1.66 1.12
CA PHE A 20 1.99 1.62 0.54
C PHE A 20 1.92 0.95 -0.82
N ARG A 21 2.41 1.62 -1.85
CA ARG A 21 2.59 1.02 -3.17
C ARG A 21 3.89 0.23 -3.14
N VAL A 22 3.80 -1.07 -3.32
CA VAL A 22 4.95 -1.97 -3.24
C VAL A 22 4.89 -3.01 -4.34
N GLN A 23 6.05 -3.51 -4.72
CA GLN A 23 6.23 -4.76 -5.45
C GLN A 23 6.81 -5.75 -4.45
N HIS A 24 6.30 -6.97 -4.40
CA HIS A 24 6.71 -7.95 -3.39
C HIS A 24 7.01 -9.34 -3.98
N ASP A 25 6.93 -9.49 -5.29
CA ASP A 25 7.14 -10.74 -5.99
C ASP A 25 7.76 -10.49 -7.37
N ASP A 26 8.18 -11.58 -8.02
CA ASP A 26 8.77 -11.58 -9.36
C ASP A 26 7.78 -11.27 -10.49
N SER A 27 6.49 -11.12 -10.19
CA SER A 27 5.49 -10.76 -11.22
C SER A 27 5.65 -9.32 -11.71
N LEU A 28 6.49 -8.54 -11.01
CA LEU A 28 6.68 -7.12 -11.20
C LEU A 28 5.40 -6.28 -11.02
N THR A 29 4.38 -6.85 -10.39
CA THR A 29 3.09 -6.18 -10.18
C THR A 29 3.17 -5.22 -9.01
N TRP A 30 2.63 -4.03 -9.22
CA TRP A 30 2.49 -3.03 -8.17
C TRP A 30 1.15 -3.20 -7.45
N ILE A 31 1.21 -3.39 -6.14
CA ILE A 31 0.02 -3.45 -5.29
C ILE A 31 0.03 -2.35 -4.23
N PHE A 32 -1.14 -2.02 -3.70
CA PHE A 32 -1.33 -1.14 -2.55
C PHE A 32 -1.67 -1.96 -1.31
N VAL A 33 -0.84 -1.86 -0.28
CA VAL A 33 -1.01 -2.59 0.99
C VAL A 33 -1.21 -1.66 2.17
N CYS A 34 -2.04 -2.05 3.13
CA CYS A 34 -2.15 -1.36 4.42
C CYS A 34 -0.86 -1.53 5.25
N PRO A 35 -0.67 -0.76 6.34
CA PRO A 35 0.51 -0.87 7.19
C PRO A 35 0.77 -2.29 7.72
N ASP A 36 -0.29 -3.02 8.10
CA ASP A 36 -0.15 -4.38 8.63
C ASP A 36 0.34 -5.35 7.55
N CYS A 37 -0.27 -5.30 6.35
CA CYS A 37 0.16 -6.10 5.21
C CYS A 37 1.54 -5.67 4.70
N TRP A 38 1.88 -4.38 4.80
CA TRP A 38 3.18 -3.86 4.42
C TRP A 38 4.30 -4.52 5.23
N GLN A 39 4.15 -4.58 6.55
CA GLN A 39 5.12 -5.23 7.42
C GLN A 39 5.36 -6.68 6.99
N MET A 40 4.29 -7.44 6.71
CA MET A 40 4.37 -8.83 6.26
C MET A 40 5.08 -9.02 4.91
N VAL A 41 4.98 -8.05 3.97
CA VAL A 41 5.59 -8.18 2.64
C VAL A 41 6.96 -7.53 2.53
N SER A 42 7.30 -6.60 3.43
CA SER A 42 8.60 -5.96 3.49
C SER A 42 9.62 -6.75 4.30
N GLU A 43 9.15 -7.50 5.30
CA GLU A 43 10.03 -8.26 6.17
C GLU A 43 10.61 -9.48 5.44
N ASN A 44 11.95 -9.58 5.41
CA ASN A 44 12.71 -10.69 4.82
C ASN A 44 12.41 -10.99 3.34
N ASN A 45 11.97 -10.01 2.55
CA ASN A 45 11.62 -10.20 1.15
C ASN A 45 12.67 -9.58 0.20
N PRO A 46 13.45 -10.40 -0.54
CA PRO A 46 14.46 -9.89 -1.47
C PRO A 46 13.87 -9.23 -2.72
N HIS A 47 12.60 -9.49 -3.04
CA HIS A 47 11.87 -8.91 -4.18
C HIS A 47 11.10 -7.65 -3.79
N TYR A 48 11.24 -7.20 -2.55
CA TYR A 48 10.52 -6.04 -2.06
C TYR A 48 11.07 -4.75 -2.68
N VAL A 49 10.19 -4.01 -3.36
CA VAL A 49 10.48 -2.68 -3.89
C VAL A 49 9.40 -1.70 -3.43
N TYR A 50 9.85 -0.59 -2.86
CA TYR A 50 8.98 0.49 -2.43
C TYR A 50 8.68 1.48 -3.57
N GLY A 51 7.40 1.75 -3.83
CA GLY A 51 6.91 2.59 -4.93
C GLY A 51 6.16 3.85 -4.50
N GLY A 52 6.11 4.15 -3.19
CA GLY A 52 5.52 5.37 -2.64
C GLY A 52 4.34 5.14 -1.69
N THR A 53 3.91 6.22 -1.04
CA THR A 53 2.79 6.19 -0.09
C THR A 53 1.59 6.92 -0.66
N TRP A 54 0.46 6.23 -0.68
CA TRP A 54 -0.84 6.83 -0.94
C TRP A 54 -1.51 7.22 0.38
N LYS A 55 -2.04 8.44 0.44
CA LYS A 55 -2.79 8.97 1.59
C LYS A 55 -4.20 9.34 1.18
N ALA A 56 -5.19 8.91 1.96
CA ALA A 56 -6.62 9.15 1.75
C ALA A 56 -6.97 10.65 1.74
N LYS A 57 -6.23 11.45 2.52
CA LYS A 57 -6.37 12.90 2.60
C LYS A 57 -5.17 13.57 1.92
N LYS A 58 -5.40 14.24 0.78
CA LYS A 58 -4.44 15.21 0.25
C LYS A 58 -4.56 16.49 1.08
N ARG A 59 -3.47 16.96 1.70
CA ARG A 59 -3.45 18.31 2.27
C ARG A 59 -3.52 19.30 1.11
N HIS A 60 -4.49 20.21 1.20
CA HIS A 60 -4.64 21.36 0.32
C HIS A 60 -3.68 22.46 0.77
#